data_AF-A0A7C7MC73-F1
#
_entry.id   AF-A0A7C7MC73-F1
#
_cell.length_a   1.000
_cell.length_b   1.000
_cell.length_c   1.000
_cell.angle_alpha   90.00
_cell.angle_beta   90.00
_cell.angle_gamma   90.00
#
_symmetry.space_group_name_H-M   'P 1'
#
loop_
_entity.id
_entity.type
_entity.pdbx_description
1 polymer ?
#
loop_
_entity_poly.entity_id
_entity_poly.type
_entity_poly.pdbx_seq_one_letter_code
_entity_poly.pdbx_strand_id
1 'polypeptide(L)' 'MFSEYALVLVLSNITAQETVAVLDFEGIGVSQEEARALSNRFGSEFMGLSSGQYILVERQQMGEILQEQGLQQSG' A
#
# COMPACT_ATOMS: atom_id res chain seq x y z
N MET A 1 2.69 37.20 -3.59
CA MET A 1 2.83 36.85 -2.16
C MET A 1 1.70 35.95 -1.66
N PHE A 2 0.46 36.40 -1.40
CA PHE A 2 -0.60 35.51 -0.88
C PHE A 2 -1.03 34.37 -1.85
N SER A 3 -1.02 34.60 -3.17
CA SER A 3 -1.41 33.56 -4.14
C SER A 3 -0.37 32.44 -4.29
N GLU A 4 0.90 32.71 -3.98
CA GLU A 4 1.99 31.72 -4.09
C GLU A 4 1.90 30.69 -2.97
N TYR A 5 1.58 31.13 -1.74
CA TYR A 5 1.33 30.21 -0.62
C TYR A 5 0.07 29.37 -0.84
N ALA A 6 -0.98 29.95 -1.43
CA ALA A 6 -2.19 29.20 -1.79
C ALA A 6 -1.90 28.08 -2.80
N LEU A 7 -1.04 28.34 -3.79
CA LEU A 7 -0.63 27.32 -4.77
C LEU A 7 0.13 26.17 -4.11
N VAL A 8 1.09 26.47 -3.23
CA VAL A 8 1.85 25.45 -2.49
C VAL A 8 0.94 24.62 -1.59
N LEU A 9 -0.03 25.23 -0.90
CA LEU A 9 -0.97 24.52 -0.03
C LEU A 9 -1.88 23.57 -0.84
N VAL A 10 -2.36 24.01 -1.99
CA VAL A 10 -3.21 23.19 -2.88
C VAL A 10 -2.42 22.01 -3.47
N LEU A 11 -1.18 22.22 -3.91
CA LEU A 11 -0.30 21.16 -4.42
C LEU A 11 0.05 20.12 -3.33
N SER A 12 0.17 20.56 -2.08
CA SER A 12 0.46 19.68 -0.93
C SER A 12 -0.68 18.68 -0.68
N ASN A 13 -1.94 19.13 -0.83
CA ASN A 13 -3.12 18.25 -0.64
C ASN A 13 -3.30 17.24 -1.79
N ILE A 14 -2.81 17.56 -3.00
CA ILE A 14 -2.91 16.66 -4.16
C ILE A 14 -1.94 15.47 -4.04
N THR A 15 -0.85 15.61 -3.28
CA THR A 15 0.21 14.58 -3.16
C THR A 15 0.02 13.63 -1.97
N ALA A 16 -1.03 13.79 -1.17
CA ALA A 16 -1.31 12.91 -0.03
C ALA A 16 -1.93 11.57 -0.48
N GLN A 17 -1.13 10.72 -1.15
CA GLN A 17 -1.52 9.34 -1.47
C GLN A 17 -1.37 8.47 -0.23
N GLU A 18 -2.40 7.71 0.11
CA GLU A 18 -2.34 6.76 1.23
C GLU A 18 -1.63 5.48 0.81
N THR A 19 -0.91 4.86 1.75
CA THR A 19 -0.19 3.60 1.53
C THR A 19 -1.07 2.43 1.94
N VAL A 20 -1.29 1.48 1.02
CA VAL A 20 -2.12 0.29 1.28
C VAL A 20 -1.30 -0.97 1.06
N ALA A 21 -1.34 -1.89 2.03
CA ALA A 21 -0.71 -3.20 1.95
C ALA A 21 -1.78 -4.29 1.71
N VAL A 22 -1.57 -5.12 0.69
CA VAL A 22 -2.41 -6.30 0.42
C VAL A 22 -1.74 -7.52 1.03
N LEU A 23 -2.41 -8.14 2.01
CA LEU A 23 -1.96 -9.37 2.67
C LEU A 23 -2.49 -10.62 1.94
N ASP A 24 -1.83 -11.75 2.13
CA ASP A 24 -2.31 -13.04 1.62
C ASP A 24 -3.65 -13.42 2.28
N PHE A 25 -4.61 -13.86 1.48
CA PHE A 25 -5.91 -14.34 1.94
C PHE A 25 -5.78 -15.68 2.67
N GLU A 26 -6.63 -15.84 3.69
CA GLU A 26 -6.84 -17.11 4.35
C GLU A 26 -7.79 -17.98 3.53
N GLY A 27 -7.41 -19.23 3.26
CA GLY A 27 -8.22 -20.17 2.48
C GLY A 27 -9.39 -20.71 3.29
N ILE A 28 -10.60 -20.21 3.04
CA ILE A 28 -11.84 -20.75 3.62
C ILE A 28 -12.51 -21.64 2.58
N GLY A 29 -12.42 -22.97 2.76
CA GLY A 29 -13.03 -23.94 1.83
C GLY A 29 -12.30 -24.08 0.49
N VAL A 30 -11.11 -23.51 0.36
CA VAL A 30 -10.21 -23.61 -0.81
C VAL A 30 -8.81 -23.96 -0.33
N SER A 31 -7.96 -24.48 -1.23
CA SER A 31 -6.56 -24.73 -0.92
C SER A 31 -5.81 -23.42 -0.66
N GLN A 32 -4.70 -23.53 0.07
CA GLN A 32 -3.84 -22.38 0.37
C GLN A 32 -3.20 -21.79 -0.91
N GLU A 33 -3.01 -22.63 -1.93
CA GLU A 33 -2.53 -22.22 -3.25
C GLU A 33 -3.59 -21.42 -4.02
N GLU A 34 -4.85 -21.84 -3.98
CA GLU A 34 -5.97 -21.09 -4.55
C GLU A 34 -6.18 -19.75 -3.84
N ALA A 35 -6.10 -19.72 -2.51
CA ALA A 35 -6.20 -18.48 -1.73
C ALA A 35 -5.08 -17.49 -2.11
N ARG A 36 -3.85 -17.97 -2.31
CA ARG A 36 -2.73 -17.15 -2.81
C ARG A 36 -2.96 -16.65 -4.23
N ALA A 37 -3.48 -17.50 -5.12
CA ALA A 37 -3.82 -17.09 -6.49
C ALA A 37 -4.89 -15.98 -6.50
N LEU A 38 -5.91 -16.08 -5.63
CA LEU A 38 -6.92 -15.04 -5.43
C LEU A 38 -6.32 -13.75 -4.87
N SER A 39 -5.40 -13.84 -3.92
CA SER A 39 -4.70 -12.68 -3.35
C SER A 39 -3.89 -11.93 -4.40
N ASN A 40 -3.15 -12.67 -5.24
CA ASN A 40 -2.37 -12.09 -6.34
C ASN A 40 -3.27 -11.40 -7.38
N ARG A 41 -4.41 -12.03 -7.71
CA ARG A 41 -5.39 -11.43 -8.64
C ARG A 41 -6.01 -10.19 -8.03
N PHE A 42 -6.39 -10.23 -6.75
CA PHE A 42 -6.93 -9.07 -6.04
C PHE A 42 -5.94 -7.91 -5.99
N GLY A 43 -4.68 -8.16 -5.63
CA GLY A 43 -3.64 -7.12 -5.61
C GLY A 43 -3.45 -6.47 -6.98
N SER A 44 -3.49 -7.28 -8.06
CA SER A 44 -3.38 -6.79 -9.43
C SER A 44 -4.57 -5.94 -9.88
N GLU A 45 -5.80 -6.39 -9.57
CA GLU A 45 -7.03 -5.64 -9.86
C GLU A 45 -7.10 -4.35 -9.03
N PHE A 46 -6.73 -4.43 -7.75
CA PHE A 46 -6.66 -3.28 -6.85
C PHE A 46 -5.70 -2.24 -7.40
N MET A 47 -4.48 -2.61 -7.83
CA MET A 47 -3.54 -1.70 -8.50
C MET A 47 -4.14 -1.01 -9.73
N GLY A 48 -4.89 -1.76 -10.55
CA GLY A 48 -5.54 -1.22 -11.74
C GLY A 48 -6.60 -0.16 -11.40
N LEU A 49 -7.36 -0.39 -10.31
CA LEU A 49 -8.43 0.50 -9.86
C LEU A 49 -7.92 1.68 -9.00
N SER A 50 -6.80 1.51 -8.30
CA SER A 50 -6.22 2.46 -7.35
C SER A 50 -5.23 3.44 -7.99
N SER A 51 -5.08 3.41 -9.31
CA SER A 51 -4.09 4.20 -10.06
C SER A 51 -4.19 5.70 -9.73
N GLY A 52 -3.11 6.25 -9.17
CA GLY A 52 -3.00 7.67 -8.81
C GLY A 52 -3.58 8.07 -7.45
N GLN A 53 -4.22 7.14 -6.72
CA GLN A 53 -4.82 7.40 -5.39
C GLN A 53 -3.98 6.81 -4.24
N TYR A 54 -3.31 5.69 -4.47
CA TYR A 54 -2.60 4.94 -3.41
C TYR A 54 -1.21 4.50 -3.86
N ILE A 55 -0.28 4.44 -2.91
CA ILE A 55 1.06 3.84 -3.10
C ILE A 55 0.97 2.37 -2.68
N LEU A 56 1.19 1.45 -3.63
CA LEU A 56 1.28 0.03 -3.31
C LEU A 56 2.69 -0.31 -2.83
N VAL A 57 2.77 -1.00 -1.69
CA VAL A 57 4.01 -1.61 -1.21
C VAL A 57 3.96 -3.10 -1.50
N GLU A 58 4.98 -3.60 -2.21
CA GLU A 58 5.07 -5.01 -2.54
C GLU A 58 5.27 -5.88 -1.30
N ARG A 59 4.74 -7.10 -1.33
CA ARG A 59 4.79 -8.05 -0.21
C ARG A 59 6.22 -8.34 0.26
N GLN A 60 7.21 -8.30 -0.64
CA GLN A 60 8.63 -8.48 -0.28
C GLN A 60 9.16 -7.29 0.52
N GLN A 61 8.80 -6.07 0.14
CA GLN A 61 9.18 -4.84 0.84
C GLN A 61 8.48 -4.72 2.21
N MET A 62 7.25 -5.24 2.33
CA MET A 62 6.56 -5.30 3.63
C MET A 62 7.33 -6.11 4.68
N GLY A 63 8.01 -7.20 4.28
CA GLY A 63 8.84 -7.99 5.20
C GLY A 63 10.02 -7.20 5.75
N GLU A 64 10.69 -6.42 4.91
CA GLU A 64 11.82 -5.56 5.29
C GLU A 64 11.34 -4.41 6.20
N ILE A 65 10.24 -3.73 5.85
CA ILE A 65 9.67 -2.63 6.64
C ILE A 65 9.30 -3.08 8.06
N LEU A 66 8.65 -4.24 8.20
CA LEU A 66 8.25 -4.77 9.50
C LEU A 66 9.47 -5.13 10.38
N GLN A 67 10.55 -5.62 9.77
CA GLN A 67 11.80 -5.88 10.47
C GLN A 67 12.46 -4.57 10.95
N GLU A 68 12.54 -3.55 10.09
CA GLU A 68 13.12 -2.26 10.45
C GLU A 68 12.34 -1.54 11.55
N GLN A 69 11.00 -1.61 11.53
CA GLN A 69 10.17 -1.06 12.60
C GLN A 69 10.34 -1.82 13.92
N GLY A 70 10.48 -3.14 13.87
CA GLY A 70 10.79 -3.94 15.06
C GLY A 70 12.15 -3.61 15.69
N LEU A 71 13.16 -3.31 14.85
CA LEU A 71 14.48 -2.88 15.30
C LEU A 71 14.45 -1.48 15.94
N GLN A 72 13.74 -0.52 15.31
CA GLN A 72 13.60 0.85 15.81
C GLN A 72 12.82 0.96 17.12
N GLN A 73 11.93 0.01 17.43
CA GLN A 73 11.18 -0.03 18.70
C GLN A 73 11.94 -0.70 19.86
N SER A 74 13.07 -1.35 19.58
CA SER A 74 13.85 -2.11 20.57
C SER A 74 15.07 -1.36 21.15
N GLY A 75 15.33 -0.14 20.68
CA GLY A 75 16.36 0.78 21.20
C GLY A 75 15.77 1.78 22.18
#